data_AF-A0A9E4TNA1-F1
#
_entry.id   AF-A0A9E4TNA1-F1
#
_cell.length_a   1.000
_cell.length_b   1.000
_cell.length_c   1.000
_cell.angle_alpha   90.00
_cell.angle_beta   90.00
_cell.angle_gamma   90.00
#
_symmetry.space_group_name_H-M   'P 1'
#
loop_
_entity.id
_entity.type
_entity.pdbx_description
1 polymer ?
#
loop_
_entity_poly.entity_id
_entity_poly.type
_entity_poly.pdbx_seq_one_letter_code
_entity_poly.pdbx_strand_id
1 'polypeptide(L)' 'FGTTVNMAARICAKAGGGEILAPIVVRELVAGKEFLFSDRGETELRGFEDPVRVFEVSWQD' A
#
# COMPACT_ATOMS: atom_id res chain seq x y z
N PHE A 1 -3.04 -18.26 8.22
CA PHE A 1 -2.08 -17.35 7.54
C PHE A 1 -2.51 -17.19 6.09
N GLY A 2 -2.36 -16.02 5.46
CA GLY A 2 -2.92 -15.77 4.13
C GLY A 2 -2.15 -14.75 3.31
N THR A 3 -2.39 -14.75 2.01
CA THR A 3 -1.69 -13.90 1.03
C THR A 3 -1.82 -12.41 1.35
N THR A 4 -3.00 -11.94 1.76
CA THR A 4 -3.25 -10.54 2.10
C THR A 4 -2.41 -10.05 3.27
N VAL A 5 -2.31 -10.83 4.35
CA VAL A 5 -1.51 -10.43 5.52
C VAL A 5 -0.01 -10.44 5.22
N ASN A 6 0.44 -11.39 4.38
CA ASN A 6 1.83 -11.43 3.92
C ASN A 6 2.16 -10.24 3.00
N MET A 7 1.21 -9.80 2.15
CA MET A 7 1.36 -8.61 1.31
C MET A 7 1.48 -7.36 2.19
N ALA A 8 0.53 -7.18 3.11
CA ALA A 8 0.51 -6.03 4.02
C ALA A 8 1.81 -5.93 4.82
N ALA A 9 2.29 -7.03 5.40
CA ALA A 9 3.56 -7.05 6.14
C ALA A 9 4.76 -6.61 5.28
N ARG A 10 4.81 -7.01 4.01
CA ARG A 10 5.91 -6.63 3.10
C ARG A 10 5.79 -5.19 2.62
N ILE A 11 4.58 -4.67 2.43
CA ILE A 11 4.34 -3.25 2.14
C ILE A 11 4.77 -2.40 3.34
N CYS A 12 4.39 -2.78 4.57
CA CYS A 12 4.83 -2.08 5.77
C CYS A 12 6.36 -2.06 5.91
N ALA A 13 7.04 -3.14 5.53
CA ALA A 13 8.50 -3.21 5.55
C ALA A 13 9.18 -2.27 4.52
N LYS A 14 8.43 -1.67 3.58
CA LYS A 14 8.91 -0.67 2.62
C LYS A 14 8.65 0.77 3.06
N ALA A 15 7.78 0.98 4.05
CA ALA A 15 7.43 2.30 4.53
C ALA A 15 8.57 2.93 5.33
N GLY A 16 8.80 4.23 5.12
CA GLY A 16 9.62 5.06 5.99
C GLY A 16 8.94 5.37 7.32
N GLY A 17 9.66 6.07 8.21
CA GLY A 17 9.09 6.51 9.49
C GLY A 17 7.96 7.52 9.28
N GLY A 18 6.77 7.22 9.79
CA GLY A 18 5.57 8.07 9.65
C GLY A 18 4.81 7.90 8.33
N GLU A 19 5.33 7.12 7.38
CA GLU A 19 4.66 6.83 6.12
C GLU A 19 3.56 5.77 6.30
N ILE A 20 2.43 5.98 5.62
CA ILE A 20 1.34 5.01 5.51
C ILE A 20 1.27 4.55 4.06
N LEU A 21 1.56 3.27 3.80
CA LEU A 21 1.51 2.69 2.47
C LEU A 21 0.35 1.71 2.33
N ALA A 22 -0.36 1.77 1.21
CA ALA A 22 -1.51 0.93 0.91
C ALA A 22 -1.46 0.39 -0.54
N PRO A 23 -1.87 -0.86 -0.80
CA PRO A 23 -2.01 -1.38 -2.15
C PRO A 23 -3.25 -0.80 -2.86
N ILE A 24 -3.30 -0.90 -4.19
CA ILE A 24 -4.41 -0.41 -5.01
C ILE A 24 -5.80 -0.88 -4.52
N VAL A 25 -5.91 -2.13 -4.09
CA VAL A 25 -7.18 -2.70 -3.60
C VAL A 25 -7.74 -1.92 -2.40
N VAL A 26 -6.90 -1.40 -1.51
CA VAL A 26 -7.38 -0.58 -0.38
C VAL A 26 -7.90 0.76 -0.88
N ARG A 27 -7.20 1.41 -1.82
CA ARG A 27 -7.64 2.67 -2.44
C ARG A 27 -9.00 2.51 -3.14
N GLU A 28 -9.19 1.41 -3.85
CA GLU A 28 -10.46 1.11 -4.54
C GLU A 28 -11.60 0.82 -3.57
N LEU A 29 -11.32 0.06 -2.49
CA LEU A 29 -12.32 -0.27 -1.47
C LEU A 29 -12.83 0.97 -0.71
N VAL A 30 -11.99 2.00 -0.56
CA VAL A 30 -12.36 3.26 0.11
C VAL A 30 -12.73 4.38 -0.87
N ALA A 31 -12.93 4.05 -2.16
CA ALA A 31 -13.31 5.04 -3.15
C ALA A 31 -14.55 5.85 -2.71
N GLY A 32 -14.48 7.17 -2.86
CA GLY A 32 -15.52 8.10 -2.39
C GLY A 32 -15.38 8.53 -0.92
N LYS A 33 -14.34 8.09 -0.21
CA LYS A 33 -13.93 8.65 1.09
C LYS A 33 -12.88 9.75 0.91
N GLU A 34 -12.79 10.65 1.86
CA GLU A 34 -11.86 11.79 1.87
C GLU A 34 -10.46 11.36 2.34
N PHE A 35 -9.78 10.54 1.54
CA PHE A 35 -8.37 10.21 1.72
C PHE A 35 -7.57 10.65 0.49
N LEU A 36 -6.42 11.26 0.71
CA LEU A 36 -5.49 11.59 -0.36
C LEU A 36 -4.48 10.45 -0.53
N PHE A 37 -4.33 10.01 -1.78
CA PHE A 37 -3.41 8.94 -2.16
C PHE A 37 -2.39 9.47 -3.18
N SER A 38 -1.11 9.31 -2.87
CA SER A 38 -0.01 9.61 -3.79
C SER A 38 0.55 8.31 -4.36
N ASP A 39 0.61 8.17 -5.69
CA ASP A 39 1.15 6.97 -6.35
C ASP A 39 2.66 6.86 -6.13
N ARG A 40 3.13 5.73 -5.59
CA ARG A 40 4.55 5.42 -5.35
C ARG A 40 5.10 4.44 -6.39
N GLY A 41 4.27 4.03 -7.35
CA GLY A 41 4.62 3.10 -8.42
C GLY A 41 4.54 1.64 -8.01
N GLU A 42 5.08 0.79 -8.88
CA GLU A 42 5.15 -0.65 -8.68
C GLU A 42 6.31 -1.03 -7.77
N THR A 43 6.02 -1.90 -6.80
CA THR A 43 6.96 -2.37 -5.80
C THR A 43 7.04 -3.89 -5.87
N GLU A 44 8.24 -4.41 -6.13
CA GLU A 44 8.52 -5.84 -6.02
C GLU A 44 8.46 -6.27 -4.55
N LEU A 45 7.58 -7.23 -4.27
CA LEU A 45 7.47 -7.86 -2.97
C LEU A 45 7.95 -9.30 -3.12
N ARG A 46 8.93 -9.73 -2.29
CA ARG A 46 9.43 -11.11 -2.33
C ARG A 46 8.25 -12.10 -2.26
N GLY A 47 8.26 -13.17 -3.06
CA GLY A 47 7.15 -14.14 -3.12
C GLY A 47 5.87 -13.63 -3.81
N PHE A 48 5.89 -12.38 -4.25
CA PHE A 48 5.13 -11.72 -5.30
C PHE A 48 5.55 -12.25 -6.68
N GLU A 49 4.66 -12.79 -7.51
CA GLU A 49 4.98 -12.98 -8.94
C GLU A 49 4.95 -11.63 -9.65
N ASP A 50 3.84 -10.89 -9.49
CA ASP A 50 3.69 -9.55 -10.04
C ASP A 50 4.07 -8.46 -9.03
N PRO A 51 4.66 -7.34 -9.49
CA PRO A 51 4.82 -6.14 -8.69
C PRO A 51 3.49 -5.63 -8.16
N VAL A 52 3.50 -5.09 -6.94
CA VAL A 52 2.31 -4.49 -6.34
C VAL A 52 2.42 -2.98 -6.45
N ARG A 53 1.42 -2.32 -7.05
CA ARG A 53 1.34 -0.86 -7.03
C ARG A 53 0.97 -0.37 -5.64
N VAL A 54 1.77 0.54 -5.10
CA VAL A 54 1.66 1.07 -3.74
C VAL A 54 1.35 2.55 -3.78
N PHE A 55 0.50 3.00 -2.86
CA PHE A 55 0.13 4.39 -2.67
C PHE A 55 0.48 4.83 -1.26
N GLU A 56 0.99 6.04 -1.12
CA GLU A 56 1.11 6.70 0.17
C GLU A 56 -0.21 7.38 0.52
N VAL A 57 -0.64 7.25 1.78
CA VAL A 57 -1.84 7.88 2.32
C VAL A 57 -1.44 9.07 3.16
N SER A 58 -1.90 10.26 2.77
CA SER A 58 -1.76 11.46 3.60
C SER A 58 -2.80 11.43 4.72
N TRP A 59 -2.33 11.52 5.97
CA TRP A 59 -3.17 11.49 7.17
C TRP A 59 -2.96 12.71 8.10
N GLN A 60 -1.97 13.53 7.80
CA GLN A 60 -1.67 14.80 8.48
C GLN A 60 -1.67 15.92 7.43
N ASP A 61 -2.04 17.12 7.89
CA ASP A 61 -2.05 18.37 7.11
C ASP A 61 -0.63 18.92 6.87
#